data_AF-A0A8S4EDH8-F1
#
_entry.id   AF-A0A8S4EDH8-F1
#
_cell.length_a   1.000
_cell.length_b   1.000
_cell.length_c   1.000
_cell.angle_alpha   90.00
_cell.angle_beta   90.00
_cell.angle_gamma   90.00
#
_symmetry.space_group_name_H-M   'P 1'
#
loop_
_entity.id
_entity.type
_entity.pdbx_description
1 polymer ?
#
loop_
_entity_poly.entity_id
_entity_poly.type
_entity_poly.pdbx_seq_one_letter_code
_entity_poly.pdbx_strand_id
1 'polypeptide(L)'
;MGTKSYFLNFFIVCILVQCVLTDANDDNPAWRWSCINGRCMKMEFDPNSKEPYLNAESCKMFCGTFGLLWPQPTSGVDLGSHLSKINLDKINIINEASGKSDELMTAAGERFKKLLLKIIPEGVTPKMRGKSLMVYLVNKNPDVKEMSLDVDETYQLRIGASSDDQVNATIIGRTFFGIRHGLETLSQLVIYDDIRDLVLITRDVSVDDGPVYPYRGILLDTARNYFTVESIKRTIEAMAAVKLNTFHWHITDSQSFPFVSQRRPSLTKYGAYSPSKVYTREAIADIVQFALVRGVRVLPEFDAPAHVGEGWQHTDLTVCFKAEPWSSYCVEPPCGQLDPTKDELYDVLEDIYRDMAEVFPTDMFHMGGDEVSEACWNSSAEVRGFMAARGWGLDKASYLRLWDYFQERAQARAYKAFGKKLPLILWTSSLTEFDHIDKYLNKDDYIIQVWTSGSSPEIKGMLNKGYKLIISNYDALYLDCGFSSWVGLGNNWCSPYIGWQKVYLNSPASMAVGHEKQILGAEAALWSEQADSSALDGRVWPRAAALAERLWAEPGGGFEQVEQRMLHIRDRLVALGVQADSIEPEWCYQNEGYCHR
;
A
#
# COMPACT_ATOMS: atom_id res chain seq x y z
N MET A 1 48.80 49.50 50.34
CA MET A 1 47.71 48.51 50.39
C MET A 1 46.61 49.03 49.47
N GLY A 2 46.32 48.55 48.27
CA GLY A 2 46.55 47.26 47.63
C GLY A 2 45.22 46.83 47.00
N THR A 3 44.89 47.38 45.82
CA THR A 3 43.70 47.05 45.02
C THR A 3 43.97 45.84 44.11
N LYS A 4 43.03 44.90 44.04
CA LYS A 4 42.98 43.89 42.96
C LYS A 4 41.53 43.67 42.51
N SER A 5 41.34 43.78 41.20
CA SER A 5 40.16 43.38 40.43
C SER A 5 40.45 42.04 39.76
N TYR A 6 39.47 41.14 39.67
CA TYR A 6 39.58 39.85 38.99
C TYR A 6 38.71 39.84 37.73
N PHE A 7 39.34 39.60 36.59
CA PHE A 7 38.74 39.19 35.31
C PHE A 7 38.61 37.65 35.27
N LEU A 8 37.54 37.12 34.69
CA LEU A 8 37.47 35.72 34.27
C LEU A 8 36.95 35.63 32.82
N ASN A 9 37.77 35.03 31.96
CA ASN A 9 37.56 34.84 30.52
C ASN A 9 36.69 33.60 30.23
N PHE A 10 35.80 33.73 29.24
CA PHE A 10 35.18 32.60 28.54
C PHE A 10 36.08 32.17 27.36
N PHE A 11 36.35 30.87 27.22
CA PHE A 11 36.99 30.29 26.04
C PHE A 11 35.93 29.63 25.14
N ILE A 12 35.88 30.05 23.88
CA ILE A 12 35.16 29.39 22.78
C ILE A 12 36.19 28.54 22.02
N VAL A 13 35.87 27.27 21.78
CA VAL A 13 36.68 26.34 20.99
C VAL A 13 36.18 26.38 19.53
N CYS A 14 36.99 26.94 18.63
CA CYS A 14 36.80 26.86 17.19
C CYS A 14 37.41 25.55 16.65
N ILE A 15 36.63 24.78 15.91
CA ILE A 15 37.12 23.63 15.12
C ILE A 15 37.30 24.09 13.67
N LEU A 16 38.53 23.96 13.16
CA LEU A 16 38.94 24.21 11.78
C LEU A 16 38.62 22.98 10.91
N VAL A 17 37.82 23.17 9.85
CA VAL A 17 37.75 22.24 8.70
C VAL A 17 37.98 23.06 7.44
N GLN A 18 38.98 22.68 6.66
CA GLN A 18 39.39 23.39 5.44
C GLN A 18 39.43 22.43 4.25
N CYS A 19 39.12 23.02 3.09
CA CYS A 19 39.17 22.51 1.71
C CYS A 19 37.90 21.86 1.14
N VAL A 20 37.03 22.72 0.58
CA VAL A 20 36.37 22.43 -0.70
C VAL A 20 36.62 23.62 -1.63
N LEU A 21 37.18 23.31 -2.79
CA LEU A 21 37.50 24.23 -3.88
C LEU A 21 36.24 24.95 -4.39
N THR A 22 36.39 26.25 -4.59
CA THR A 22 35.46 27.16 -5.27
C THR A 22 35.44 26.84 -6.77
N ASP A 23 34.39 26.19 -7.24
CA ASP A 23 33.97 26.34 -8.64
C ASP A 23 32.93 27.45 -8.67
N ALA A 24 33.33 28.60 -9.18
CA ALA A 24 32.46 29.74 -9.42
C ALA A 24 31.48 29.39 -10.55
N ASN A 25 30.21 29.28 -10.21
CA ASN A 25 29.12 29.55 -11.14
C ASN A 25 28.42 30.82 -10.61
N ASP A 26 28.15 31.75 -11.52
CA ASP A 26 27.89 33.17 -11.27
C ASP A 26 26.44 33.49 -10.87
N ASP A 27 25.79 32.61 -10.09
CA ASP A 27 24.47 32.86 -9.52
C ASP A 27 24.44 32.32 -8.07
N ASN A 28 24.69 33.20 -7.11
CA ASN A 28 24.44 32.89 -5.71
C ASN A 28 22.94 32.56 -5.54
N PRO A 29 22.56 31.49 -4.83
CA PRO A 29 21.16 31.21 -4.59
C PRO A 29 20.52 32.38 -3.82
N ALA A 30 19.25 32.67 -4.07
CA ALA A 30 18.53 33.68 -3.29
C ALA A 30 18.24 33.20 -1.85
N TRP A 31 18.10 31.88 -1.66
CA TRP A 31 17.64 31.28 -0.43
C TRP A 31 18.54 30.13 0.04
N ARG A 32 18.58 29.95 1.35
CA ARG A 32 19.16 28.79 2.03
C ARG A 32 18.26 28.35 3.17
N TRP A 33 18.50 27.14 3.68
CA TRP A 33 17.82 26.63 4.87
C TRP A 33 18.82 26.35 5.99
N SER A 34 18.38 26.54 7.24
CA SER A 34 19.12 26.10 8.42
C SER A 34 18.18 25.47 9.43
N CYS A 35 18.68 24.47 10.14
CA CYS A 35 17.92 23.79 11.17
C CYS A 35 17.92 24.62 12.46
N ILE A 36 16.75 25.09 12.87
CA ILE A 36 16.53 25.87 14.10
C ILE A 36 15.40 25.20 14.89
N ASN A 37 15.73 24.65 16.06
CA ASN A 37 14.78 23.95 16.94
C ASN A 37 14.01 22.83 16.21
N GLY A 38 14.73 21.99 15.44
CA GLY A 38 14.14 20.86 14.71
C GLY A 38 13.30 21.27 13.50
N ARG A 39 13.43 22.52 13.02
CA ARG A 39 12.74 23.03 11.83
C ARG A 39 13.69 23.66 10.83
N CYS A 40 13.48 23.40 9.56
CA CYS A 40 14.23 24.01 8.46
C CYS A 40 13.67 25.38 8.10
N MET A 41 14.35 26.42 8.58
CA MET A 41 13.97 27.81 8.40
C MET A 41 14.59 28.36 7.11
N LYS A 42 13.75 28.87 6.21
CA LYS A 42 14.17 29.56 4.99
C LYS A 42 14.76 30.93 5.35
N MET A 43 15.95 31.22 4.83
CA MET A 43 16.69 32.46 5.09
C MET A 43 17.30 32.98 3.80
N GLU A 44 17.49 34.30 3.75
CA GLU A 44 18.24 34.93 2.66
C GLU A 44 19.69 34.43 2.65
N PHE A 45 20.22 34.27 1.44
CA PHE A 45 21.62 33.95 1.25
C PHE A 45 22.48 35.19 1.49
N ASP A 46 23.45 35.08 2.40
CA ASP A 46 24.46 36.11 2.62
C ASP A 46 25.80 35.66 2.00
N PRO A 47 26.28 36.32 0.92
CA PRO A 47 27.55 35.97 0.28
C PRO A 47 28.77 36.17 1.20
N ASN A 48 28.63 36.94 2.29
CA ASN A 48 29.69 37.15 3.26
C ASN A 48 29.71 36.09 4.37
N SER A 49 28.68 35.24 4.45
CA SER A 49 28.63 34.16 5.42
C SER A 49 29.68 33.10 5.09
N LYS A 50 30.40 32.65 6.12
CA LYS A 50 31.35 31.53 6.01
C LYS A 50 30.69 30.18 6.29
N GLU A 51 29.41 30.16 6.66
CA GLU A 51 28.68 28.93 6.90
C GLU A 51 28.31 28.23 5.59
N PRO A 52 28.48 26.90 5.48
CA PRO A 52 27.96 26.14 4.35
C PRO A 52 26.45 26.32 4.25
N TYR A 53 25.96 26.72 3.09
CA TYR A 53 24.52 26.84 2.83
C TYR A 53 23.92 25.48 2.45
N LEU A 54 22.74 25.17 3.00
CA LEU A 54 21.98 23.96 2.70
C LEU A 54 20.78 24.33 1.83
N ASN A 55 20.44 23.45 0.88
CA ASN A 55 19.12 23.47 0.27
C ASN A 55 18.07 22.87 1.22
N ALA A 56 16.79 22.95 0.84
CA ALA A 56 15.68 22.52 1.69
C ALA A 56 15.81 21.04 2.10
N GLU A 57 16.05 20.14 1.15
CA GLU A 57 16.17 18.70 1.43
C GLU A 57 17.40 18.36 2.27
N SER A 58 18.55 18.97 2.01
CA SER A 58 19.76 18.76 2.81
C SER A 58 19.56 19.18 4.27
N CYS A 59 18.81 20.27 4.50
CA CYS A 59 18.43 20.66 5.85
C CYS A 59 17.50 19.61 6.47
N LYS A 60 16.42 19.23 5.77
CA LYS A 60 15.38 18.32 6.27
C LYS A 60 15.94 16.93 6.60
N MET A 61 16.93 16.45 5.85
CA MET A 61 17.61 15.16 6.08
C MET A 61 18.18 15.02 7.50
N PHE A 62 18.66 16.10 8.12
CA PHE A 62 19.28 16.04 9.45
C PHE A 62 18.57 16.85 10.52
N CYS A 63 17.57 17.66 10.16
CA CYS A 63 16.89 18.51 11.13
C CYS A 63 15.89 17.73 12.01
N GLY A 64 15.36 16.62 11.49
CA GLY A 64 14.51 15.68 12.22
C GLY A 64 15.15 14.32 12.43
N THR A 65 14.62 13.53 13.37
CA THR A 65 15.16 12.21 13.76
C THR A 65 15.23 11.21 12.61
N PHE A 66 14.24 11.21 11.72
CA PHE A 66 14.13 10.24 10.62
C PHE A 66 14.51 10.83 9.27
N GLY A 67 15.02 12.07 9.24
CA GLY A 67 15.30 12.79 8.00
C GLY A 67 14.11 12.77 7.04
N LEU A 68 14.36 12.32 5.81
CA LEU A 68 13.37 12.22 4.73
C LEU A 68 12.72 10.83 4.62
N LEU A 69 12.99 9.91 5.55
CA LEU A 69 12.54 8.53 5.45
C LEU A 69 11.02 8.41 5.61
N TRP A 70 10.40 7.64 4.70
CA TRP A 70 9.01 7.23 4.80
C TRP A 70 8.80 5.81 4.24
N PRO A 71 8.25 4.86 5.01
CA PRO A 71 8.01 4.91 6.44
C PRO A 71 9.26 5.13 7.29
N GLN A 72 9.08 5.61 8.52
CA GLN A 72 10.15 5.59 9.53
C GLN A 72 10.57 4.15 9.89
N PRO A 73 11.87 3.88 10.08
CA PRO A 73 12.34 2.58 10.56
C PRO A 73 11.82 2.22 11.96
N THR A 74 11.62 0.93 12.24
CA THR A 74 10.98 0.46 13.48
C THR A 74 11.92 0.19 14.64
N SER A 75 13.19 -0.12 14.36
CA SER A 75 14.14 -0.52 15.40
C SER A 75 15.22 0.54 15.62
N GLY A 76 16.27 0.55 14.80
CA GLY A 76 17.41 1.44 14.95
C GLY A 76 17.58 2.32 13.74
N VAL A 77 17.74 3.63 13.95
CA VAL A 77 18.11 4.59 12.91
C VAL A 77 19.21 5.52 13.44
N ASP A 78 20.31 5.56 12.71
CA ASP A 78 21.35 6.56 12.83
C ASP A 78 21.67 7.04 11.42
N LEU A 79 21.43 8.32 11.14
CA LEU A 79 21.70 8.95 9.85
C LEU A 79 23.02 9.72 9.83
N GLY A 80 23.73 9.76 10.97
CA GLY A 80 24.89 10.62 11.14
C GLY A 80 24.55 12.09 10.88
N SER A 81 25.52 12.83 10.34
CA SER A 81 25.40 14.29 10.14
C SER A 81 26.09 14.79 8.87
N HIS A 82 26.41 13.89 7.93
CA HIS A 82 27.23 14.22 6.76
C HIS A 82 26.62 13.71 5.47
N LEU A 83 26.73 14.54 4.43
CA LEU A 83 26.43 14.18 3.05
C LEU A 83 27.73 13.99 2.26
N SER A 84 27.68 13.08 1.29
CA SER A 84 28.74 12.88 0.30
C SER A 84 28.19 13.04 -1.10
N LYS A 85 28.95 13.71 -1.96
CA LYS A 85 28.64 13.83 -3.38
C LYS A 85 28.84 12.47 -4.04
N ILE A 86 27.88 12.01 -4.84
CA ILE A 86 28.00 10.77 -5.62
C ILE A 86 27.82 11.02 -7.11
N ASN A 87 28.48 10.19 -7.91
CA ASN A 87 28.33 10.20 -9.37
C ASN A 87 27.35 9.10 -9.81
N LEU A 88 26.24 9.49 -10.43
CA LEU A 88 25.20 8.56 -10.89
C LEU A 88 25.68 7.59 -11.98
N ASP A 89 26.71 7.93 -12.76
CA ASP A 89 27.31 7.00 -13.74
C ASP A 89 28.17 5.92 -13.08
N LYS A 90 28.46 6.06 -11.77
CA LYS A 90 29.37 5.18 -11.02
C LYS A 90 28.64 4.47 -9.87
N ILE A 91 27.45 3.95 -10.16
CA ILE A 91 26.67 3.12 -9.23
C ILE A 91 26.79 1.65 -9.62
N ASN A 92 27.41 0.87 -8.76
CA ASN A 92 27.59 -0.56 -8.95
C ASN A 92 26.76 -1.33 -7.92
N ILE A 93 26.01 -2.33 -8.37
CA ILE A 93 25.21 -3.20 -7.53
C ILE A 93 25.82 -4.59 -7.58
N ILE A 94 26.11 -5.14 -6.41
CA ILE A 94 26.83 -6.40 -6.24
C ILE A 94 25.93 -7.35 -5.43
N ASN A 95 25.56 -8.46 -6.04
CA ASN A 95 24.87 -9.55 -5.35
C ASN A 95 25.93 -10.48 -4.74
N GLU A 96 25.96 -10.59 -3.41
CA GLU A 96 26.96 -11.40 -2.68
C GLU A 96 26.59 -12.89 -2.63
N ALA A 97 25.34 -13.22 -2.95
CA ALA A 97 24.83 -14.59 -3.01
C ALA A 97 23.95 -14.77 -4.24
N SER A 98 24.00 -15.99 -4.79
CA SER A 98 23.17 -16.44 -5.90
C SER A 98 22.18 -17.52 -5.45
N GLY A 99 21.01 -17.57 -6.07
CA GLY A 99 19.96 -18.56 -5.85
C GLY A 99 18.72 -18.31 -6.71
N LYS A 100 17.58 -18.90 -6.34
CA LYS A 100 16.35 -18.79 -7.17
C LYS A 100 15.78 -17.38 -7.31
N SER A 101 16.22 -16.40 -6.51
CA SER A 101 15.77 -15.00 -6.57
C SER A 101 16.69 -14.08 -7.38
N ASP A 102 17.71 -14.59 -8.08
CA ASP A 102 18.72 -13.79 -8.81
C ASP A 102 18.12 -12.81 -9.83
N GLU A 103 17.10 -13.25 -10.57
CA GLU A 103 16.38 -12.39 -11.52
C GLU A 103 15.66 -11.23 -10.81
N LEU A 104 15.04 -11.51 -9.65
CA LEU A 104 14.38 -10.49 -8.84
C LEU A 104 15.38 -9.50 -8.26
N MET A 105 16.50 -9.99 -7.72
CA MET A 105 17.60 -9.17 -7.19
C MET A 105 18.18 -8.23 -8.26
N THR A 106 18.41 -8.76 -9.47
CA THR A 106 18.91 -7.98 -10.61
C THR A 106 17.90 -6.92 -11.03
N ALA A 107 16.62 -7.29 -11.16
CA ALA A 107 15.57 -6.35 -11.51
C ALA A 107 15.38 -5.25 -10.46
N ALA A 108 15.49 -5.57 -9.17
CA ALA A 108 15.42 -4.61 -8.07
C ALA A 108 16.61 -3.64 -8.09
N GLY A 109 17.82 -4.12 -8.40
CA GLY A 109 18.99 -3.28 -8.56
C GLY A 109 18.86 -2.30 -9.73
N GLU A 110 18.40 -2.75 -10.89
CA GLU A 110 18.17 -1.87 -12.03
C GLU A 110 17.04 -0.86 -11.77
N ARG A 111 16.01 -1.26 -11.02
CA ARG A 111 14.99 -0.33 -10.53
C ARG A 111 15.59 0.73 -9.60
N PHE A 112 16.46 0.37 -8.67
CA PHE A 112 17.12 1.31 -7.76
C PHE A 112 17.85 2.42 -8.52
N LYS A 113 18.62 2.09 -9.56
CA LYS A 113 19.28 3.10 -10.41
C LYS A 113 18.28 4.05 -11.06
N LYS A 114 17.14 3.53 -11.55
CA LYS A 114 16.07 4.37 -12.13
C LYS A 114 15.43 5.29 -11.10
N LEU A 115 15.22 4.85 -9.87
CA LEU A 115 14.71 5.71 -8.78
C LEU A 115 15.64 6.89 -8.51
N LEU A 116 16.95 6.68 -8.54
CA LEU A 116 17.92 7.75 -8.34
C LEU A 116 17.95 8.78 -9.47
N LEU A 117 17.43 8.46 -10.65
CA LEU A 117 17.24 9.45 -11.71
C LEU A 117 15.97 10.29 -11.49
N LYS A 118 14.99 9.77 -10.74
CA LYS A 118 13.71 10.45 -10.48
C LYS A 118 13.79 11.54 -9.43
N ILE A 119 14.82 11.56 -8.59
CA ILE A 119 15.03 12.66 -7.61
C ILE A 119 15.49 13.96 -8.29
N ILE A 120 15.94 13.89 -9.54
CA ILE A 120 16.38 15.07 -10.31
C ILE A 120 15.13 15.70 -10.94
N PRO A 121 14.90 17.00 -10.74
CA PRO A 121 13.78 17.69 -11.37
C PRO A 121 13.81 17.58 -12.90
N GLU A 122 12.63 17.52 -13.53
CA GLU A 122 12.53 17.44 -14.98
C GLU A 122 13.18 18.64 -15.68
N GLY A 123 13.96 18.38 -16.73
CA GLY A 123 14.71 19.40 -17.46
C GLY A 123 16.04 19.81 -16.82
N VAL A 124 16.38 19.29 -15.64
CA VAL A 124 17.65 19.56 -14.96
C VAL A 124 18.66 18.45 -15.27
N THR A 125 19.92 18.84 -15.50
CA THR A 125 21.03 17.89 -15.71
C THR A 125 21.99 18.00 -14.52
N PRO A 126 22.15 16.94 -13.70
CA PRO A 126 23.04 16.99 -12.55
C PRO A 126 24.50 17.03 -12.99
N LYS A 127 25.36 17.61 -12.17
CA LYS A 127 26.82 17.46 -12.35
C LYS A 127 27.21 16.04 -11.98
N MET A 128 27.70 15.28 -12.95
CA MET A 128 28.20 13.91 -12.78
C MET A 128 29.57 13.88 -12.09
N ARG A 129 29.62 14.36 -10.85
CA ARG A 129 30.83 14.49 -10.02
C ARG A 129 30.59 13.91 -8.64
N GLY A 130 31.62 13.31 -8.06
CA GLY A 130 31.54 12.73 -6.72
C GLY A 130 32.10 11.31 -6.68
N LYS A 131 31.88 10.66 -5.54
CA LYS A 131 32.34 9.32 -5.24
C LYS A 131 31.56 8.27 -6.04
N SER A 132 32.17 7.10 -6.23
CA SER A 132 31.46 5.91 -6.72
C SER A 132 30.63 5.31 -5.58
N LEU A 133 29.43 4.82 -5.88
CA LEU A 133 28.57 4.14 -4.92
C LEU A 133 28.60 2.62 -5.20
N MET A 134 29.09 1.85 -4.24
CA MET A 134 29.02 0.40 -4.26
C MET A 134 27.88 -0.06 -3.37
N VAL A 135 26.92 -0.79 -3.93
CA VAL A 135 25.78 -1.34 -3.22
C VAL A 135 25.92 -2.86 -3.13
N TYR A 136 26.21 -3.37 -1.94
CA TYR A 136 26.36 -4.80 -1.66
C TYR A 136 25.05 -5.37 -1.12
N LEU A 137 24.50 -6.37 -1.80
CA LEU A 137 23.24 -7.01 -1.45
C LEU A 137 23.51 -8.42 -0.92
N VAL A 138 23.28 -8.62 0.39
CA VAL A 138 23.52 -9.88 1.10
C VAL A 138 22.18 -10.54 1.44
N ASN A 139 21.67 -11.34 0.50
CA ASN A 139 20.46 -12.15 0.70
C ASN A 139 20.82 -13.46 1.41
N LYS A 140 20.39 -13.63 2.67
CA LYS A 140 20.74 -14.81 3.48
C LYS A 140 20.05 -16.08 3.00
N ASN A 141 18.88 -15.98 2.37
CA ASN A 141 18.14 -17.11 1.81
C ASN A 141 17.77 -16.82 0.35
N PRO A 142 18.73 -16.94 -0.59
CA PRO A 142 18.54 -16.53 -1.98
C PRO A 142 17.55 -17.41 -2.77
N ASP A 143 17.09 -18.52 -2.19
CA ASP A 143 16.10 -19.41 -2.80
C ASP A 143 14.64 -19.03 -2.51
N VAL A 144 14.39 -18.12 -1.57
CA VAL A 144 13.04 -17.62 -1.27
C VAL A 144 12.67 -16.53 -2.27
N LYS A 145 11.69 -16.83 -3.14
CA LYS A 145 11.20 -15.92 -4.19
C LYS A 145 9.70 -15.71 -4.20
N GLU A 146 8.96 -16.41 -3.35
CA GLU A 146 7.49 -16.35 -3.27
C GLU A 146 7.09 -15.50 -2.07
N MET A 147 6.06 -14.68 -2.25
CA MET A 147 5.51 -13.86 -1.18
C MET A 147 4.55 -14.70 -0.34
N SER A 148 4.65 -14.58 0.99
CA SER A 148 3.72 -15.21 1.92
C SER A 148 3.48 -14.33 3.15
N LEU A 149 2.41 -14.56 3.92
CA LEU A 149 2.19 -13.82 5.18
C LEU A 149 3.36 -13.95 6.16
N ASP A 150 4.08 -15.07 6.13
CA ASP A 150 5.19 -15.36 7.03
C ASP A 150 6.56 -14.98 6.44
N VAL A 151 6.59 -14.30 5.28
CA VAL A 151 7.85 -13.95 4.63
C VAL A 151 8.61 -12.91 5.45
N ASP A 152 9.90 -13.14 5.65
CA ASP A 152 10.74 -12.23 6.42
C ASP A 152 11.11 -11.00 5.56
N GLU A 153 10.51 -9.86 5.90
CA GLU A 153 10.71 -8.57 5.25
C GLU A 153 11.75 -7.69 5.97
N THR A 154 12.47 -8.23 6.97
CA THR A 154 13.47 -7.46 7.74
C THR A 154 14.76 -7.25 6.97
N TYR A 155 15.41 -6.11 7.23
CA TYR A 155 16.70 -5.78 6.66
C TYR A 155 17.56 -4.92 7.58
N GLN A 156 18.85 -4.91 7.28
CA GLN A 156 19.83 -4.00 7.83
C GLN A 156 20.46 -3.22 6.68
N LEU A 157 20.54 -1.90 6.82
CA LEU A 157 21.25 -1.03 5.88
C LEU A 157 22.39 -0.34 6.63
N ARG A 158 23.59 -0.40 6.04
CA ARG A 158 24.79 0.28 6.54
C ARG A 158 25.40 1.09 5.41
N ILE A 159 25.70 2.36 5.65
CA ILE A 159 26.46 3.21 4.71
C ILE A 159 27.70 3.73 5.42
N GLY A 160 28.84 3.62 4.76
CA GLY A 160 30.09 4.19 5.24
C GLY A 160 31.02 4.57 4.10
N ALA A 161 31.88 5.56 4.34
CA ALA A 161 32.97 5.87 3.42
C ALA A 161 34.04 4.77 3.48
N SER A 162 34.32 4.12 2.35
CA SER A 162 35.35 3.09 2.26
C SER A 162 36.73 3.66 1.90
N SER A 163 36.75 4.80 1.21
CA SER A 163 37.95 5.54 0.81
C SER A 163 37.58 6.98 0.41
N ASP A 164 38.57 7.78 0.00
CA ASP A 164 38.34 9.15 -0.47
C ASP A 164 37.42 9.19 -1.72
N ASP A 165 37.43 8.16 -2.56
CA ASP A 165 36.69 8.13 -3.84
C ASP A 165 35.46 7.21 -3.86
N GLN A 166 35.12 6.56 -2.75
CA GLN A 166 34.09 5.50 -2.71
C GLN A 166 33.21 5.56 -1.45
N VAL A 167 31.91 5.34 -1.66
CA VAL A 167 30.91 5.09 -0.61
C VAL A 167 30.41 3.66 -0.76
N ASN A 168 30.38 2.91 0.35
CA ASN A 168 29.84 1.57 0.38
C ASN A 168 28.50 1.58 1.13
N ALA A 169 27.46 1.08 0.47
CA ALA A 169 26.17 0.75 1.06
C ALA A 169 26.04 -0.77 1.11
N THR A 170 25.78 -1.34 2.27
CA THR A 170 25.55 -2.78 2.44
C THR A 170 24.12 -2.99 2.94
N ILE A 171 23.34 -3.79 2.22
CA ILE A 171 22.00 -4.19 2.60
C ILE A 171 22.01 -5.69 2.90
N ILE A 172 21.62 -6.06 4.11
CA ILE A 172 21.54 -7.45 4.57
C ILE A 172 20.08 -7.76 4.85
N GLY A 173 19.51 -8.73 4.14
CA GLY A 173 18.12 -9.15 4.28
C GLY A 173 18.04 -10.66 4.44
N ARG A 174 17.02 -11.15 5.15
CA ARG A 174 16.81 -12.61 5.25
C ARG A 174 16.32 -13.20 3.94
N THR A 175 15.56 -12.42 3.17
CA THR A 175 15.00 -12.79 1.88
C THR A 175 15.18 -11.64 0.88
N PHE A 176 14.83 -11.89 -0.39
CA PHE A 176 14.74 -10.85 -1.41
C PHE A 176 13.86 -9.66 -0.98
N PHE A 177 12.75 -9.92 -0.27
CA PHE A 177 11.78 -8.89 0.08
C PHE A 177 12.37 -7.86 1.06
N GLY A 178 13.13 -8.32 2.06
CA GLY A 178 13.89 -7.44 2.95
C GLY A 178 14.96 -6.64 2.19
N ILE A 179 15.72 -7.27 1.28
CA ILE A 179 16.70 -6.58 0.44
C ILE A 179 16.06 -5.45 -0.36
N ARG A 180 14.93 -5.73 -1.02
CA ARG A 180 14.22 -4.74 -1.81
C ARG A 180 13.69 -3.58 -0.95
N HIS A 181 13.17 -3.84 0.25
CA HIS A 181 12.82 -2.76 1.20
C HIS A 181 14.04 -1.92 1.58
N GLY A 182 15.20 -2.55 1.79
CA GLY A 182 16.46 -1.85 2.05
C GLY A 182 16.94 -0.99 0.88
N LEU A 183 16.75 -1.44 -0.36
CA LEU A 183 17.01 -0.63 -1.55
C LEU A 183 16.09 0.58 -1.64
N GLU A 184 14.82 0.44 -1.26
CA GLU A 184 13.87 1.55 -1.21
C GLU A 184 14.33 2.59 -0.18
N THR A 185 14.68 2.16 1.04
CA THR A 185 15.22 3.04 2.08
C THR A 185 16.54 3.70 1.66
N LEU A 186 17.45 2.96 1.02
CA LEU A 186 18.69 3.51 0.48
C LEU A 186 18.41 4.62 -0.54
N SER A 187 17.39 4.46 -1.38
CA SER A 187 17.02 5.46 -2.39
C SER A 187 16.45 6.75 -1.79
N GLN A 188 15.96 6.72 -0.54
CA GLN A 188 15.48 7.88 0.19
C GLN A 188 16.61 8.63 0.92
N LEU A 189 17.77 8.00 1.08
CA LEU A 189 18.99 8.61 1.63
C LEU A 189 19.83 9.33 0.57
N VAL A 190 19.35 9.36 -0.67
CA VAL A 190 19.93 10.12 -1.77
C VAL A 190 19.02 11.29 -2.10
N ILE A 191 19.59 12.49 -2.12
CA ILE A 191 18.89 13.76 -2.36
C ILE A 191 19.55 14.54 -3.50
N TYR A 192 18.81 15.49 -4.06
CA TYR A 192 19.34 16.43 -5.05
C TYR A 192 19.60 17.79 -4.40
N ASP A 193 20.83 18.28 -4.51
CA ASP A 193 21.21 19.66 -4.17
C ASP A 193 21.02 20.54 -5.40
N ASP A 194 19.85 21.16 -5.46
CA ASP A 194 19.41 22.09 -6.51
C ASP A 194 20.15 23.44 -6.50
N ILE A 195 20.88 23.76 -5.43
CA ILE A 195 21.72 24.96 -5.41
C ILE A 195 23.04 24.70 -6.15
N ARG A 196 23.58 23.49 -6.04
CA ARG A 196 24.91 23.14 -6.58
C ARG A 196 24.86 22.22 -7.80
N ASP A 197 23.67 21.74 -8.15
CA ASP A 197 23.39 20.69 -9.13
C ASP A 197 24.15 19.39 -8.84
N LEU A 198 24.09 18.93 -7.60
CA LEU A 198 24.83 17.73 -7.15
C LEU A 198 23.90 16.69 -6.55
N VAL A 199 24.19 15.43 -6.80
CA VAL A 199 23.52 14.32 -6.11
C VAL A 199 24.31 13.97 -4.84
N LEU A 200 23.61 13.95 -3.72
CA LEU A 200 24.19 13.73 -2.40
C LEU A 200 23.61 12.46 -1.77
N ILE A 201 24.44 11.71 -1.05
CA ILE A 201 24.02 10.58 -0.22
C ILE A 201 24.39 10.81 1.24
N THR A 202 23.56 10.38 2.17
CA THR A 202 23.89 10.31 3.60
C THR A 202 25.06 9.34 3.83
N ARG A 203 26.14 9.80 4.46
CA ARG A 203 27.44 9.09 4.45
C ARG A 203 27.57 8.00 5.50
N ASP A 204 27.09 8.26 6.72
CA ASP A 204 27.34 7.44 7.89
C ASP A 204 25.99 6.95 8.42
N VAL A 205 25.50 5.81 7.91
CA VAL A 205 24.13 5.34 8.17
C VAL A 205 24.14 3.96 8.80
N SER A 206 23.29 3.78 9.81
CA SER A 206 22.91 2.48 10.36
C SER A 206 21.40 2.40 10.55
N VAL A 207 20.74 1.55 9.77
CA VAL A 207 19.30 1.28 9.86
C VAL A 207 19.07 -0.21 10.08
N ASP A 208 18.31 -0.55 11.12
CA ASP A 208 17.75 -1.89 11.34
C ASP A 208 16.23 -1.75 11.32
N ASP A 209 15.57 -2.52 10.45
CA ASP A 209 14.18 -2.24 10.11
C ASP A 209 13.40 -3.49 9.66
N GLY A 210 12.09 -3.42 9.81
CA GLY A 210 11.13 -4.46 9.45
C GLY A 210 9.72 -4.08 9.88
N PRO A 211 8.68 -4.57 9.17
CA PRO A 211 7.31 -4.16 9.42
C PRO A 211 6.74 -4.74 10.72
N VAL A 212 5.83 -4.01 11.36
CA VAL A 212 5.00 -4.51 12.46
C VAL A 212 3.97 -5.52 11.96
N TYR A 213 3.31 -5.25 10.84
CA TYR A 213 2.25 -6.11 10.28
C TYR A 213 2.65 -6.74 8.94
N PRO A 214 2.36 -8.04 8.73
CA PRO A 214 2.68 -8.73 7.48
C PRO A 214 1.74 -8.38 6.30
N TYR A 215 0.53 -7.87 6.55
CA TYR A 215 -0.44 -7.48 5.53
C TYR A 215 -0.57 -5.95 5.45
N ARG A 216 -0.16 -5.35 4.33
CA ARG A 216 -0.20 -3.90 4.13
C ARG A 216 -0.80 -3.57 2.77
N GLY A 217 -2.12 -3.38 2.76
CA GLY A 217 -2.95 -3.53 1.59
C GLY A 217 -3.43 -2.23 0.93
N ILE A 218 -3.71 -2.33 -0.37
CA ILE A 218 -4.65 -1.47 -1.08
C ILE A 218 -5.63 -2.39 -1.81
N LEU A 219 -6.93 -2.20 -1.59
CA LEU A 219 -7.98 -2.75 -2.43
C LEU A 219 -8.24 -1.81 -3.59
N LEU A 220 -8.21 -2.34 -4.80
CA LEU A 220 -8.68 -1.67 -6.00
C LEU A 220 -9.80 -2.47 -6.64
N ASP A 221 -10.99 -1.88 -6.61
CA ASP A 221 -12.12 -2.33 -7.40
C ASP A 221 -11.92 -1.92 -8.86
N THR A 222 -11.99 -2.89 -9.75
CA THR A 222 -11.84 -2.71 -11.20
C THR A 222 -13.06 -3.18 -11.99
N ALA A 223 -14.16 -3.44 -11.28
CA ALA A 223 -15.41 -3.93 -11.82
C ALA A 223 -16.48 -2.84 -11.90
N ARG A 224 -16.61 -1.96 -10.90
CA ARG A 224 -17.50 -0.79 -11.00
C ARG A 224 -17.01 0.21 -12.05
N ASN A 225 -15.70 0.33 -12.23
CA ASN A 225 -15.08 1.01 -13.36
C ASN A 225 -13.77 0.33 -13.76
N TYR A 226 -13.41 0.43 -15.04
CA TYR A 226 -12.20 -0.21 -15.57
C TYR A 226 -10.94 0.62 -15.32
N PHE A 227 -9.85 -0.05 -14.95
CA PHE A 227 -8.52 0.54 -14.76
C PHE A 227 -7.52 -0.01 -15.77
N THR A 228 -6.73 0.86 -16.41
CA THR A 228 -5.70 0.41 -17.36
C THR A 228 -4.59 -0.34 -16.64
N VAL A 229 -3.97 -1.32 -17.32
CA VAL A 229 -2.78 -2.04 -16.83
C VAL A 229 -1.67 -1.07 -16.40
N GLU A 230 -1.50 0.03 -17.12
CA GLU A 230 -0.54 1.08 -16.78
C GLU A 230 -0.86 1.74 -15.44
N SER A 231 -2.13 2.11 -15.19
CA SER A 231 -2.55 2.72 -13.93
C SER A 231 -2.39 1.77 -12.73
N ILE A 232 -2.67 0.48 -12.92
CA ILE A 232 -2.45 -0.55 -11.90
C ILE A 232 -0.95 -0.68 -11.58
N LYS A 233 -0.10 -0.77 -12.60
CA LYS A 233 1.36 -0.82 -12.42
C LYS A 233 1.91 0.43 -11.75
N ARG A 234 1.40 1.62 -12.09
CA ARG A 234 1.78 2.87 -11.43
C ARG A 234 1.39 2.89 -9.95
N THR A 235 0.22 2.34 -9.60
CA THR A 235 -0.19 2.15 -8.21
C THR A 235 0.75 1.21 -7.46
N ILE A 236 1.13 0.08 -8.08
CA ILE A 236 2.08 -0.87 -7.50
C ILE A 236 3.49 -0.25 -7.34
N GLU A 237 3.92 0.60 -8.26
CA GLU A 237 5.16 1.37 -8.13
C GLU A 237 5.14 2.26 -6.87
N ALA A 238 4.04 2.98 -6.66
CA ALA A 238 3.84 3.84 -5.50
C ALA A 238 3.71 3.03 -4.18
N MET A 239 3.03 1.89 -4.20
CA MET A 239 2.98 0.94 -3.07
C MET A 239 4.38 0.51 -2.63
N ALA A 240 5.22 0.13 -3.60
CA ALA A 240 6.59 -0.30 -3.34
C ALA A 240 7.44 0.83 -2.73
N ALA A 241 7.23 2.07 -3.18
CA ALA A 241 7.94 3.26 -2.69
C ALA A 241 7.75 3.52 -1.19
N VAL A 242 6.59 3.11 -0.65
CA VAL A 242 6.24 3.24 0.77
C VAL A 242 6.13 1.90 1.50
N LYS A 243 6.60 0.80 0.89
CA LYS A 243 6.66 -0.55 1.50
C LYS A 243 5.30 -1.22 1.79
N LEU A 244 4.22 -0.78 1.14
CA LEU A 244 2.99 -1.57 1.04
C LEU A 244 3.26 -2.84 0.22
N ASN A 245 2.58 -3.93 0.53
CA ASN A 245 2.97 -5.25 0.05
C ASN A 245 1.85 -6.14 -0.47
N THR A 246 0.59 -5.67 -0.42
CA THR A 246 -0.54 -6.44 -0.94
C THR A 246 -1.43 -5.56 -1.78
N PHE A 247 -1.59 -5.93 -3.04
CA PHE A 247 -2.55 -5.36 -3.97
C PHE A 247 -3.73 -6.31 -4.04
N HIS A 248 -4.79 -5.98 -3.30
CA HIS A 248 -6.04 -6.70 -3.32
C HIS A 248 -6.84 -6.24 -4.54
N TRP A 249 -7.05 -7.16 -5.47
CA TRP A 249 -7.68 -6.89 -6.74
C TRP A 249 -9.11 -7.42 -6.74
N HIS A 250 -10.04 -6.53 -6.43
CA HIS A 250 -11.48 -6.74 -6.60
C HIS A 250 -11.81 -6.64 -8.10
N ILE A 251 -11.78 -7.79 -8.78
CA ILE A 251 -11.72 -7.85 -10.26
C ILE A 251 -13.08 -8.13 -10.92
N THR A 252 -14.12 -8.44 -10.14
CA THR A 252 -15.48 -8.70 -10.65
C THR A 252 -16.52 -8.20 -9.66
N ASP A 253 -17.60 -7.63 -10.18
CA ASP A 253 -18.80 -7.23 -9.43
C ASP A 253 -20.04 -7.36 -10.34
N SER A 254 -21.21 -7.01 -9.83
CA SER A 254 -22.48 -6.90 -10.54
C SER A 254 -22.42 -6.02 -11.80
N GLN A 255 -21.62 -4.95 -11.79
CA GLN A 255 -21.53 -3.98 -12.90
C GLN A 255 -20.66 -4.46 -14.06
N SER A 256 -19.63 -5.28 -13.83
CA SER A 256 -18.85 -5.84 -14.93
C SER A 256 -17.99 -7.06 -14.55
N PHE A 257 -17.68 -7.87 -15.57
CA PHE A 257 -16.78 -9.03 -15.50
C PHE A 257 -15.58 -8.83 -16.47
N PRO A 258 -14.54 -8.06 -16.08
CA PRO A 258 -13.38 -7.79 -16.93
C PRO A 258 -12.33 -8.91 -16.94
N PHE A 259 -12.34 -9.81 -15.96
CA PHE A 259 -11.44 -10.96 -15.91
C PHE A 259 -11.68 -11.91 -17.10
N VAL A 260 -10.64 -12.24 -17.88
CA VAL A 260 -10.77 -13.18 -19.01
C VAL A 260 -10.71 -14.63 -18.53
N SER A 261 -11.88 -15.24 -18.33
CA SER A 261 -11.98 -16.68 -18.06
C SER A 261 -11.87 -17.47 -19.36
N GLN A 262 -10.87 -18.35 -19.46
CA GLN A 262 -10.68 -19.23 -20.61
C GLN A 262 -11.71 -20.36 -20.64
N ARG A 263 -12.08 -20.88 -19.47
CA ARG A 263 -13.04 -21.99 -19.33
C ARG A 263 -14.49 -21.53 -19.47
N ARG A 264 -14.77 -20.28 -19.09
CA ARG A 264 -16.11 -19.66 -19.15
C ARG A 264 -16.06 -18.32 -19.92
N PRO A 265 -15.69 -18.33 -21.21
CA PRO A 265 -15.44 -17.09 -21.98
C PRO A 265 -16.69 -16.24 -22.20
N SER A 266 -17.89 -16.81 -22.02
CA SER A 266 -19.15 -16.06 -22.06
C SER A 266 -19.23 -15.02 -20.94
N LEU A 267 -18.69 -15.30 -19.76
CA LEU A 267 -18.73 -14.38 -18.61
C LEU A 267 -18.09 -13.05 -18.98
N THR A 268 -16.86 -13.07 -19.49
CA THR A 268 -16.16 -11.86 -19.93
C THR A 268 -16.82 -11.25 -21.16
N LYS A 269 -17.25 -12.07 -22.12
CA LYS A 269 -17.84 -11.58 -23.38
C LYS A 269 -19.12 -10.76 -23.15
N TYR A 270 -19.96 -11.17 -22.21
CA TYR A 270 -21.19 -10.46 -21.87
C TYR A 270 -21.00 -9.46 -20.74
N GLY A 271 -20.03 -9.67 -19.86
CA GLY A 271 -19.87 -8.89 -18.64
C GLY A 271 -18.87 -7.74 -18.71
N ALA A 272 -17.91 -7.75 -19.64
CA ALA A 272 -16.98 -6.64 -19.76
C ALA A 272 -17.66 -5.40 -20.35
N TYR A 273 -17.30 -4.20 -19.85
CA TYR A 273 -17.81 -2.93 -20.37
C TYR A 273 -17.58 -2.74 -21.88
N SER A 274 -16.47 -3.28 -22.39
CA SER A 274 -16.18 -3.34 -23.82
C SER A 274 -15.17 -4.45 -24.11
N PRO A 275 -15.02 -4.90 -25.37
CA PRO A 275 -14.00 -5.89 -25.74
C PRO A 275 -12.56 -5.48 -25.41
N SER A 276 -12.29 -4.18 -25.22
CA SER A 276 -10.96 -3.65 -24.88
C SER A 276 -10.75 -3.42 -23.38
N LYS A 277 -11.83 -3.46 -22.58
CA LYS A 277 -11.79 -3.25 -21.12
C LYS A 277 -11.80 -4.61 -20.41
N VAL A 278 -10.76 -5.39 -20.65
CA VAL A 278 -10.60 -6.75 -20.13
C VAL A 278 -9.18 -6.96 -19.63
N TYR A 279 -9.02 -7.86 -18.66
CA TYR A 279 -7.73 -8.30 -18.14
C TYR A 279 -7.40 -9.69 -18.68
N THR A 280 -6.59 -9.73 -19.74
CA THR A 280 -6.13 -10.99 -20.32
C THR A 280 -5.14 -11.69 -19.39
N ARG A 281 -4.93 -12.99 -19.63
CA ARG A 281 -3.93 -13.79 -18.94
C ARG A 281 -2.53 -13.16 -19.00
N GLU A 282 -2.16 -12.63 -20.16
CA GLU A 282 -0.86 -11.98 -20.39
C GLU A 282 -0.75 -10.67 -19.61
N ALA A 283 -1.82 -9.86 -19.59
CA ALA A 283 -1.87 -8.62 -18.83
C ALA A 283 -1.76 -8.88 -17.32
N ILE A 284 -2.48 -9.89 -16.80
CA ILE A 284 -2.42 -10.28 -15.39
C ILE A 284 -1.02 -10.81 -15.04
N ALA A 285 -0.45 -11.72 -15.85
CA ALA A 285 0.89 -12.24 -15.61
C ALA A 285 1.96 -11.13 -15.61
N ASP A 286 1.82 -10.15 -16.49
CA ASP A 286 2.70 -8.97 -16.53
C ASP A 286 2.55 -8.08 -15.28
N ILE A 287 1.32 -7.86 -14.78
CA ILE A 287 1.07 -7.15 -13.52
C ILE A 287 1.66 -7.92 -12.32
N VAL A 288 1.39 -9.23 -12.24
CA VAL A 288 1.88 -10.10 -11.17
C VAL A 288 3.41 -10.11 -11.11
N GLN A 289 4.07 -10.25 -12.26
CA GLN A 289 5.53 -10.22 -12.31
C GLN A 289 6.08 -8.83 -11.94
N PHE A 290 5.43 -7.76 -12.42
CA PHE A 290 5.79 -6.39 -12.06
C PHE A 290 5.67 -6.13 -10.56
N ALA A 291 4.63 -6.66 -9.93
CA ALA A 291 4.38 -6.60 -8.48
C ALA A 291 5.40 -7.43 -7.69
N LEU A 292 5.74 -8.63 -8.16
CA LEU A 292 6.68 -9.51 -7.49
C LEU A 292 8.09 -8.90 -7.36
N VAL A 293 8.60 -8.29 -8.44
CA VAL A 293 9.88 -7.53 -8.42
C VAL A 293 9.83 -6.38 -7.39
N ARG A 294 8.64 -5.89 -7.08
CA ARG A 294 8.37 -4.81 -6.12
C ARG A 294 7.99 -5.31 -4.74
N GLY A 295 8.02 -6.62 -4.51
CA GLY A 295 7.60 -7.21 -3.24
C GLY A 295 6.16 -6.88 -2.89
N VAL A 296 5.30 -6.82 -3.90
CA VAL A 296 3.86 -6.66 -3.77
C VAL A 296 3.19 -7.94 -4.23
N ARG A 297 2.43 -8.58 -3.35
CA ARG A 297 1.52 -9.68 -3.67
C ARG A 297 0.33 -9.14 -4.45
N VAL A 298 -0.12 -9.87 -5.45
CA VAL A 298 -1.42 -9.62 -6.10
C VAL A 298 -2.41 -10.66 -5.59
N LEU A 299 -3.36 -10.20 -4.77
CA LEU A 299 -4.38 -11.02 -4.13
C LEU A 299 -5.70 -10.86 -4.91
N PRO A 300 -6.13 -11.86 -5.70
CA PRO A 300 -7.40 -11.77 -6.41
C PRO A 300 -8.59 -11.99 -5.48
N GLU A 301 -9.67 -11.29 -5.79
CA GLU A 301 -10.99 -11.52 -5.23
C GLU A 301 -11.97 -11.97 -6.31
N PHE A 302 -12.78 -12.96 -5.97
CA PHE A 302 -14.04 -13.20 -6.67
C PHE A 302 -15.16 -13.09 -5.64
N ASP A 303 -15.89 -11.98 -5.66
CA ASP A 303 -16.95 -11.72 -4.71
C ASP A 303 -18.16 -12.62 -4.98
N ALA A 304 -18.66 -13.28 -3.94
CA ALA A 304 -19.81 -14.14 -4.00
C ALA A 304 -20.44 -14.37 -2.61
N PRO A 305 -21.76 -14.63 -2.51
CA PRO A 305 -22.71 -14.82 -3.62
C PRO A 305 -23.44 -13.56 -4.07
N ALA A 306 -23.28 -12.43 -3.39
CA ALA A 306 -23.74 -11.13 -3.87
C ALA A 306 -22.76 -10.58 -4.92
N HIS A 307 -22.91 -9.30 -5.31
CA HIS A 307 -21.94 -8.64 -6.20
C HIS A 307 -21.70 -9.40 -7.51
N VAL A 308 -22.76 -9.99 -8.08
CA VAL A 308 -22.71 -10.67 -9.39
C VAL A 308 -23.87 -10.24 -10.28
N GLY A 309 -23.63 -10.15 -11.59
CA GLY A 309 -24.65 -9.65 -12.51
C GLY A 309 -24.21 -9.77 -13.97
N GLU A 310 -23.58 -8.72 -14.48
CA GLU A 310 -23.06 -8.68 -15.84
C GLU A 310 -22.10 -9.87 -16.11
N GLY A 311 -22.28 -10.54 -17.24
CA GLY A 311 -21.56 -11.77 -17.62
C GLY A 311 -22.35 -13.05 -17.39
N TRP A 312 -23.27 -13.06 -16.42
CA TRP A 312 -24.04 -14.25 -16.04
C TRP A 312 -25.36 -14.40 -16.80
N GLN A 313 -25.64 -13.52 -17.77
CA GLN A 313 -26.83 -13.63 -18.61
C GLN A 313 -26.88 -14.98 -19.34
N HIS A 314 -28.09 -15.52 -19.48
CA HIS A 314 -28.36 -16.81 -20.14
C HIS A 314 -27.79 -18.05 -19.43
N THR A 315 -27.26 -17.92 -18.22
CA THR A 315 -26.79 -19.06 -17.42
C THR A 315 -27.87 -19.66 -16.53
N ASP A 316 -28.89 -18.89 -16.15
CA ASP A 316 -29.88 -19.26 -15.11
C ASP A 316 -29.25 -19.52 -13.72
N LEU A 317 -28.04 -18.99 -13.48
CA LEU A 317 -27.29 -19.14 -12.23
C LEU A 317 -27.35 -17.91 -11.32
N THR A 318 -28.05 -16.85 -11.74
CA THR A 318 -28.27 -15.64 -10.95
C THR A 318 -29.76 -15.34 -10.78
N VAL A 319 -30.09 -14.73 -9.65
CA VAL A 319 -31.40 -14.17 -9.34
C VAL A 319 -31.29 -12.68 -9.10
N CYS A 320 -32.40 -11.97 -9.28
CA CYS A 320 -32.53 -10.52 -9.05
C CYS A 320 -31.64 -9.61 -9.90
N PHE A 321 -31.03 -10.14 -10.97
CA PHE A 321 -30.21 -9.30 -11.84
C PHE A 321 -31.04 -8.16 -12.43
N LYS A 322 -30.66 -6.91 -12.12
CA LYS A 322 -31.41 -5.69 -12.49
C LYS A 322 -32.87 -5.66 -11.96
N ALA A 323 -33.11 -6.28 -10.81
CA ALA A 323 -34.42 -6.21 -10.15
C ALA A 323 -34.78 -4.77 -9.76
N GLU A 324 -36.05 -4.39 -9.95
CA GLU A 324 -36.58 -3.07 -9.63
C GLU A 324 -37.81 -3.17 -8.70
N PRO A 325 -38.01 -2.21 -7.77
CA PRO A 325 -37.06 -1.16 -7.40
C PRO A 325 -35.83 -1.74 -6.71
N TRP A 326 -34.62 -1.37 -7.17
CA TRP A 326 -33.37 -2.00 -6.71
C TRP A 326 -33.18 -1.95 -5.19
N SER A 327 -33.63 -0.86 -4.56
CA SER A 327 -33.49 -0.63 -3.11
C SER A 327 -34.27 -1.62 -2.24
N SER A 328 -35.13 -2.46 -2.84
CA SER A 328 -35.81 -3.55 -2.13
C SER A 328 -35.04 -4.88 -2.17
N TYR A 329 -33.99 -4.97 -2.97
CA TYR A 329 -33.29 -6.22 -3.26
C TYR A 329 -31.78 -6.15 -3.07
N CYS A 330 -31.16 -4.97 -3.07
CA CYS A 330 -29.72 -4.80 -2.91
C CYS A 330 -29.36 -3.42 -2.35
N VAL A 331 -28.10 -3.27 -1.94
CA VAL A 331 -27.54 -2.01 -1.39
C VAL A 331 -27.32 -0.97 -2.49
N GLU A 332 -26.95 -1.40 -3.70
CA GLU A 332 -26.74 -0.53 -4.85
C GLU A 332 -27.11 -1.21 -6.18
N PRO A 333 -27.53 -0.45 -7.21
CA PRO A 333 -27.82 -1.01 -8.53
C PRO A 333 -26.55 -1.29 -9.35
N PRO A 334 -26.56 -2.31 -10.23
CA PRO A 334 -27.64 -3.26 -10.43
C PRO A 334 -27.64 -4.35 -9.35
N CYS A 335 -28.82 -4.72 -8.84
CA CYS A 335 -28.92 -5.92 -8.02
C CYS A 335 -28.49 -7.16 -8.80
N GLY A 336 -28.10 -8.21 -8.08
CA GLY A 336 -27.90 -9.56 -8.60
C GLY A 336 -27.15 -10.44 -7.59
N GLN A 337 -27.57 -11.70 -7.47
CA GLN A 337 -26.92 -12.69 -6.61
C GLN A 337 -26.89 -14.06 -7.28
N LEU A 338 -25.90 -14.88 -6.98
CA LEU A 338 -25.87 -16.28 -7.41
C LEU A 338 -27.05 -17.04 -6.80
N ASP A 339 -27.55 -18.05 -7.51
CA ASP A 339 -28.54 -19.01 -7.01
C ASP A 339 -27.82 -20.26 -6.45
N PRO A 340 -27.69 -20.41 -5.11
CA PRO A 340 -26.94 -21.52 -4.52
C PRO A 340 -27.56 -22.90 -4.76
N THR A 341 -28.80 -22.95 -5.24
CA THR A 341 -29.56 -24.20 -5.39
C THR A 341 -29.21 -24.95 -6.67
N LYS A 342 -28.55 -24.28 -7.62
CA LYS A 342 -28.13 -24.85 -8.91
C LYS A 342 -26.79 -25.57 -8.74
N ASP A 343 -26.73 -26.87 -8.99
CA ASP A 343 -25.47 -27.62 -8.88
C ASP A 343 -24.43 -27.17 -9.91
N GLU A 344 -24.86 -26.78 -11.13
CA GLU A 344 -23.99 -26.28 -12.20
C GLU A 344 -23.20 -25.03 -11.79
N LEU A 345 -23.75 -24.21 -10.87
CA LEU A 345 -23.07 -23.03 -10.35
C LEU A 345 -21.67 -23.37 -9.83
N TYR A 346 -21.56 -24.46 -9.09
CA TYR A 346 -20.29 -24.83 -8.45
C TYR A 346 -19.27 -25.38 -9.45
N ASP A 347 -19.69 -25.85 -10.62
CA ASP A 347 -18.79 -26.21 -11.71
C ASP A 347 -18.27 -24.95 -12.43
N VAL A 348 -19.13 -23.94 -12.59
CA VAL A 348 -18.72 -22.62 -13.11
C VAL A 348 -17.74 -21.93 -12.15
N LEU A 349 -18.02 -21.92 -10.85
CA LEU A 349 -17.12 -21.37 -9.84
C LEU A 349 -15.77 -22.09 -9.82
N GLU A 350 -15.76 -23.43 -9.92
CA GLU A 350 -14.51 -24.19 -10.00
C GLU A 350 -13.67 -23.76 -11.22
N ASP A 351 -14.29 -23.56 -12.37
CA ASP A 351 -13.61 -23.12 -13.58
C ASP A 351 -13.04 -21.70 -13.45
N ILE A 352 -13.79 -20.76 -12.87
CA ILE A 352 -13.32 -19.39 -12.59
C ILE A 352 -12.13 -19.43 -11.65
N TYR A 353 -12.24 -20.16 -10.53
CA TYR A 353 -11.17 -20.25 -9.54
C TYR A 353 -9.92 -20.93 -10.11
N ARG A 354 -10.07 -21.92 -11.00
CA ARG A 354 -8.93 -22.53 -11.71
C ARG A 354 -8.25 -21.55 -12.64
N ASP A 355 -9.02 -20.79 -13.44
CA ASP A 355 -8.46 -19.76 -14.30
C ASP A 355 -7.72 -18.68 -13.49
N MET A 356 -8.25 -18.29 -12.31
CA MET A 356 -7.58 -17.36 -11.40
C MET A 356 -6.30 -17.98 -10.80
N ALA A 357 -6.35 -19.20 -10.28
CA ALA A 357 -5.20 -19.88 -9.69
C ALA A 357 -4.03 -20.06 -10.67
N GLU A 358 -4.32 -20.18 -11.97
CA GLU A 358 -3.29 -20.30 -13.02
C GLU A 358 -2.52 -18.99 -13.29
N VAL A 359 -3.09 -17.83 -12.96
CA VAL A 359 -2.50 -16.51 -13.27
C VAL A 359 -2.13 -15.72 -12.02
N PHE A 360 -2.68 -16.08 -10.86
CA PHE A 360 -2.40 -15.46 -9.56
C PHE A 360 -1.66 -16.44 -8.64
N PRO A 361 -0.31 -16.38 -8.57
CA PRO A 361 0.48 -17.13 -7.60
C PRO A 361 0.36 -16.48 -6.21
N THR A 362 -0.79 -16.68 -5.57
CA THR A 362 -1.14 -16.12 -4.26
C THR A 362 -1.12 -17.19 -3.15
N ASP A 363 -0.87 -16.75 -1.92
CA ASP A 363 -0.93 -17.53 -0.68
C ASP A 363 -2.29 -17.44 0.01
N MET A 364 -3.18 -16.55 -0.43
CA MET A 364 -4.54 -16.35 0.08
C MET A 364 -5.53 -16.12 -1.07
N PHE A 365 -6.82 -16.30 -0.83
CA PHE A 365 -7.87 -15.99 -1.81
C PHE A 365 -9.03 -15.25 -1.14
N HIS A 366 -9.43 -14.10 -1.69
CA HIS A 366 -10.58 -13.35 -1.18
C HIS A 366 -11.85 -13.84 -1.89
N MET A 367 -12.89 -14.16 -1.11
CA MET A 367 -14.17 -14.68 -1.61
C MET A 367 -15.32 -13.68 -1.44
N GLY A 368 -15.01 -12.48 -0.94
CA GLY A 368 -15.97 -11.40 -0.73
C GLY A 368 -16.93 -11.72 0.40
N GLY A 369 -18.20 -11.97 0.07
CA GLY A 369 -19.21 -12.38 1.04
C GLY A 369 -19.72 -11.22 1.90
N ASP A 370 -19.85 -10.07 1.27
CA ASP A 370 -20.54 -8.90 1.78
C ASP A 370 -21.98 -8.81 1.25
N GLU A 371 -22.78 -8.01 1.95
CA GLU A 371 -24.09 -7.46 1.50
C GLU A 371 -25.12 -8.42 0.88
N VAL A 372 -25.07 -9.71 1.20
CA VAL A 372 -26.08 -10.69 0.77
C VAL A 372 -27.47 -10.31 1.27
N SER A 373 -28.39 -10.16 0.33
CA SER A 373 -29.78 -9.81 0.50
C SER A 373 -30.67 -11.05 0.57
N GLU A 374 -31.34 -11.23 1.72
CA GLU A 374 -32.35 -12.27 1.90
C GLU A 374 -33.59 -11.99 1.04
N ALA A 375 -33.93 -10.71 0.82
CA ALA A 375 -35.07 -10.30 0.01
C ALA A 375 -34.91 -10.75 -1.45
N CYS A 376 -33.68 -10.66 -1.98
CA CYS A 376 -33.38 -11.16 -3.32
C CYS A 376 -33.63 -12.67 -3.42
N TRP A 377 -33.02 -13.47 -2.56
CA TRP A 377 -33.22 -14.93 -2.58
C TRP A 377 -34.67 -15.33 -2.33
N ASN A 378 -35.39 -14.63 -1.45
CA ASN A 378 -36.80 -14.88 -1.17
C ASN A 378 -37.72 -14.60 -2.38
N SER A 379 -37.30 -13.73 -3.30
CA SER A 379 -38.07 -13.47 -4.53
C SER A 379 -38.09 -14.67 -5.49
N SER A 380 -37.07 -15.54 -5.46
CA SER A 380 -36.98 -16.72 -6.32
C SER A 380 -37.88 -17.85 -5.83
N ALA A 381 -38.74 -18.35 -6.72
CA ALA A 381 -39.59 -19.51 -6.43
C ALA A 381 -38.77 -20.80 -6.29
N GLU A 382 -37.67 -20.92 -7.04
CA GLU A 382 -36.78 -22.08 -6.99
C GLU A 382 -36.01 -22.14 -5.67
N VAL A 383 -35.48 -21.00 -5.22
CA VAL A 383 -34.81 -20.89 -3.92
C VAL A 383 -35.77 -21.24 -2.78
N ARG A 384 -36.99 -20.66 -2.78
CA ARG A 384 -38.01 -21.00 -1.77
C ARG A 384 -38.39 -22.48 -1.81
N GLY A 385 -38.49 -23.07 -3.01
CA GLY A 385 -38.78 -24.50 -3.19
C GLY A 385 -37.67 -25.39 -2.61
N PHE A 386 -36.40 -25.05 -2.87
CA PHE A 386 -35.23 -25.76 -2.33
C PHE A 386 -35.17 -25.69 -0.80
N MET A 387 -35.39 -24.50 -0.22
CA MET A 387 -35.43 -24.31 1.23
C MET A 387 -36.54 -25.16 1.87
N ALA A 388 -37.75 -25.13 1.28
CA ALA A 388 -38.87 -25.93 1.76
C ALA A 388 -38.60 -27.44 1.67
N ALA A 389 -38.00 -27.92 0.58
CA ALA A 389 -37.63 -29.33 0.39
C ALA A 389 -36.62 -29.83 1.43
N ARG A 390 -35.80 -28.93 2.00
CA ARG A 390 -34.85 -29.22 3.09
C ARG A 390 -35.42 -29.00 4.49
N GLY A 391 -36.69 -28.60 4.59
CA GLY A 391 -37.35 -28.28 5.85
C GLY A 391 -36.83 -27.00 6.51
N TRP A 392 -36.26 -26.07 5.73
CA TRP A 392 -35.84 -24.76 6.21
C TRP A 392 -36.99 -23.75 6.10
N GLY A 393 -37.00 -22.77 7.01
CA GLY A 393 -37.95 -21.66 6.98
C GLY A 393 -37.58 -20.59 5.95
N LEU A 394 -38.31 -19.48 5.94
CA LEU A 394 -38.05 -18.29 5.11
C LEU A 394 -37.71 -17.06 5.98
N ASP A 395 -37.12 -17.31 7.15
CA ASP A 395 -36.62 -16.30 8.08
C ASP A 395 -35.11 -16.04 7.87
N LYS A 396 -34.58 -14.97 8.47
CA LYS A 396 -33.16 -14.58 8.35
C LYS A 396 -32.19 -15.72 8.67
N ALA A 397 -32.44 -16.48 9.75
CA ALA A 397 -31.54 -17.58 10.13
C ALA A 397 -31.58 -18.73 9.11
N SER A 398 -32.71 -18.95 8.45
CA SER A 398 -32.82 -19.90 7.36
C SER A 398 -32.05 -19.48 6.10
N TYR A 399 -32.01 -18.18 5.77
CA TYR A 399 -31.17 -17.68 4.67
C TYR A 399 -29.67 -17.68 5.00
N LEU A 400 -29.29 -17.50 6.26
CA LEU A 400 -27.90 -17.73 6.69
C LEU A 400 -27.47 -19.19 6.47
N ARG A 401 -28.37 -20.17 6.68
CA ARG A 401 -28.10 -21.58 6.33
C ARG A 401 -27.94 -21.81 4.84
N LEU A 402 -28.67 -21.08 4.00
CA LEU A 402 -28.49 -21.13 2.55
C LEU A 402 -27.14 -20.53 2.14
N TRP A 403 -26.73 -19.44 2.79
CA TRP A 403 -25.41 -18.84 2.56
C TRP A 403 -24.27 -19.76 3.03
N ASP A 404 -24.37 -20.36 4.20
CA ASP A 404 -23.43 -21.37 4.69
C ASP A 404 -23.30 -22.54 3.70
N TYR A 405 -24.43 -23.06 3.20
CA TYR A 405 -24.46 -24.08 2.15
C TYR A 405 -23.74 -23.67 0.86
N PHE A 406 -23.91 -22.41 0.43
CA PHE A 406 -23.16 -21.85 -0.70
C PHE A 406 -21.66 -21.81 -0.40
N GLN A 407 -21.30 -21.22 0.74
CA GLN A 407 -19.93 -20.89 1.10
C GLN A 407 -19.07 -22.15 1.31
N GLU A 408 -19.61 -23.20 1.94
CA GLU A 408 -18.93 -24.49 2.11
C GLU A 408 -18.61 -25.12 0.75
N ARG A 409 -19.57 -25.11 -0.17
CA ARG A 409 -19.39 -25.69 -1.51
C ARG A 409 -18.42 -24.86 -2.35
N ALA A 410 -18.50 -23.52 -2.30
CA ALA A 410 -17.58 -22.63 -2.99
C ALA A 410 -16.14 -22.75 -2.45
N GLN A 411 -15.97 -22.83 -1.12
CA GLN A 411 -14.69 -23.10 -0.47
C GLN A 411 -14.05 -24.38 -0.98
N ALA A 412 -14.82 -25.47 -1.06
CA ALA A 412 -14.33 -26.75 -1.56
C ALA A 412 -13.83 -26.63 -3.02
N ARG A 413 -14.47 -25.79 -3.85
CA ARG A 413 -14.02 -25.50 -5.22
C ARG A 413 -12.76 -24.65 -5.26
N ALA A 414 -12.65 -23.64 -4.40
CA ALA A 414 -11.44 -22.84 -4.27
C ALA A 414 -10.23 -23.73 -3.90
N TYR A 415 -10.34 -24.57 -2.87
CA TYR A 415 -9.25 -25.49 -2.49
C TYR A 415 -8.86 -26.47 -3.59
N LYS A 416 -9.84 -26.96 -4.35
CA LYS A 416 -9.58 -27.82 -5.51
C LYS A 416 -8.87 -27.06 -6.63
N ALA A 417 -9.28 -25.83 -6.91
CA ALA A 417 -8.70 -24.99 -7.95
C ALA A 417 -7.24 -24.61 -7.66
N PHE A 418 -6.95 -24.17 -6.43
CA PHE A 418 -5.60 -23.83 -6.00
C PHE A 418 -4.72 -25.06 -5.69
N GLY A 419 -5.29 -26.27 -5.70
CA GLY A 419 -4.59 -27.53 -5.46
C GLY A 419 -4.09 -27.71 -4.01
N LYS A 420 -4.50 -26.85 -3.09
CA LYS A 420 -4.11 -26.83 -1.68
C LYS A 420 -5.16 -26.10 -0.85
N LYS A 421 -5.20 -26.38 0.45
CA LYS A 421 -5.83 -25.46 1.40
C LYS A 421 -4.97 -24.20 1.50
N LEU A 422 -5.62 -23.05 1.49
CA LEU A 422 -5.03 -21.73 1.70
C LEU A 422 -6.02 -20.88 2.51
N PRO A 423 -5.57 -19.85 3.26
CA PRO A 423 -6.48 -18.96 3.95
C PRO A 423 -7.44 -18.28 2.97
N LEU A 424 -8.72 -18.29 3.32
CA LEU A 424 -9.76 -17.58 2.60
C LEU A 424 -10.12 -16.31 3.36
N ILE A 425 -10.44 -15.24 2.64
CA ILE A 425 -10.83 -13.98 3.26
C ILE A 425 -12.31 -13.71 2.93
N LEU A 426 -13.07 -13.30 3.96
CA LEU A 426 -14.44 -12.83 3.83
C LEU A 426 -14.60 -11.47 4.54
N TRP A 427 -15.49 -10.64 4.03
CA TRP A 427 -15.86 -9.39 4.68
C TRP A 427 -16.67 -9.61 5.97
N THR A 428 -16.67 -8.61 6.85
CA THR A 428 -17.70 -8.50 7.90
C THR A 428 -19.09 -8.39 7.29
N SER A 429 -20.01 -9.24 7.69
CA SER A 429 -21.36 -9.36 7.14
C SER A 429 -22.26 -10.14 8.11
N SER A 430 -23.54 -10.34 7.75
CA SER A 430 -24.45 -11.15 8.59
C SER A 430 -23.95 -12.58 8.83
N LEU A 431 -23.14 -13.15 7.91
CA LEU A 431 -22.57 -14.50 8.10
C LEU A 431 -21.45 -14.51 9.14
N THR A 432 -20.66 -13.43 9.21
CA THR A 432 -19.45 -13.33 10.02
C THR A 432 -19.66 -12.60 11.35
N GLU A 433 -20.90 -12.20 11.69
CA GLU A 433 -21.25 -11.66 13.01
C GLU A 433 -20.73 -12.58 14.14
N PHE A 434 -20.00 -12.00 15.10
CA PHE A 434 -19.24 -12.79 16.06
C PHE A 434 -20.11 -13.72 16.93
N ASP A 435 -21.38 -13.38 17.16
CA ASP A 435 -22.29 -14.18 17.99
C ASP A 435 -22.53 -15.59 17.43
N HIS A 436 -22.43 -15.78 16.11
CA HIS A 436 -22.69 -17.07 15.47
C HIS A 436 -21.69 -17.52 14.41
N ILE A 437 -20.63 -16.74 14.12
CA ILE A 437 -19.63 -17.08 13.11
C ILE A 437 -19.09 -18.52 13.23
N ASP A 438 -18.83 -19.03 14.44
CA ASP A 438 -18.32 -20.38 14.69
C ASP A 438 -19.28 -21.52 14.26
N LYS A 439 -20.55 -21.19 13.95
CA LYS A 439 -21.51 -22.16 13.41
C LYS A 439 -21.29 -22.45 11.92
N TYR A 440 -20.66 -21.52 11.21
CA TYR A 440 -20.55 -21.52 9.76
C TYR A 440 -19.09 -21.57 9.31
N LEU A 441 -18.21 -20.83 9.98
CA LEU A 441 -16.81 -20.66 9.57
C LEU A 441 -15.84 -21.12 10.67
N ASN A 442 -14.63 -21.51 10.26
CA ASN A 442 -13.52 -21.80 11.17
C ASN A 442 -12.41 -20.75 11.01
N LYS A 443 -11.96 -20.15 12.12
CA LYS A 443 -10.82 -19.21 12.21
C LYS A 443 -9.49 -19.70 11.62
N ASP A 444 -9.30 -21.01 11.51
CA ASP A 444 -8.08 -21.60 10.92
C ASP A 444 -8.10 -21.55 9.39
N ASP A 445 -9.30 -21.58 8.79
CA ASP A 445 -9.52 -21.56 7.34
C ASP A 445 -9.86 -20.13 6.84
N TYR A 446 -10.46 -19.28 7.69
CA TYR A 446 -10.96 -17.95 7.33
C TYR A 446 -10.30 -16.79 8.11
N ILE A 447 -9.86 -15.78 7.35
CA ILE A 447 -9.49 -14.44 7.81
C ILE A 447 -10.71 -13.52 7.55
N ILE A 448 -10.97 -12.59 8.47
CA ILE A 448 -12.09 -11.65 8.30
C ILE A 448 -11.57 -10.25 7.99
N GLN A 449 -11.99 -9.67 6.86
CA GLN A 449 -11.72 -8.28 6.51
C GLN A 449 -12.83 -7.38 7.07
N VAL A 450 -12.44 -6.46 7.95
CA VAL A 450 -13.38 -5.65 8.73
C VAL A 450 -13.60 -4.30 8.09
N TRP A 451 -14.81 -4.03 7.64
CA TRP A 451 -15.19 -2.72 7.12
C TRP A 451 -16.14 -1.94 8.03
N THR A 452 -16.58 -2.49 9.17
CA THR A 452 -17.32 -1.74 10.20
C THR A 452 -16.47 -0.60 10.78
N SER A 453 -17.05 0.33 11.56
CA SER A 453 -16.23 1.37 12.20
C SER A 453 -15.16 0.79 13.12
N GLY A 454 -14.06 1.53 13.32
CA GLY A 454 -12.95 1.10 14.19
C GLY A 454 -13.34 0.90 15.67
N SER A 455 -14.51 1.36 16.09
CA SER A 455 -15.06 1.19 17.44
C SER A 455 -16.12 0.08 17.54
N SER A 456 -16.38 -0.63 16.44
CA SER A 456 -17.40 -1.68 16.38
C SER A 456 -17.11 -2.81 17.38
N PRO A 457 -18.13 -3.31 18.11
CA PRO A 457 -17.97 -4.48 18.98
C PRO A 457 -17.60 -5.75 18.19
N GLU A 458 -17.88 -5.79 16.88
CA GLU A 458 -17.51 -6.91 16.00
C GLU A 458 -16.02 -7.23 16.04
N ILE A 459 -15.16 -6.20 16.02
CA ILE A 459 -13.70 -6.36 16.07
C ILE A 459 -13.31 -7.15 17.32
N LYS A 460 -13.72 -6.66 18.50
CA LYS A 460 -13.39 -7.31 19.77
C LYS A 460 -14.04 -8.68 19.90
N GLY A 461 -15.26 -8.85 19.42
CA GLY A 461 -15.98 -10.12 19.43
C GLY A 461 -15.26 -11.21 18.63
N MET A 462 -14.82 -10.89 17.41
CA MET A 462 -14.07 -11.81 16.55
C MET A 462 -12.68 -12.13 17.11
N LEU A 463 -11.96 -11.14 17.64
CA LEU A 463 -10.67 -11.34 18.29
C LEU A 463 -10.78 -12.25 19.52
N ASN A 464 -11.82 -12.08 20.35
CA ASN A 464 -12.09 -12.97 21.48
C ASN A 464 -12.33 -14.43 21.05
N LYS A 465 -12.84 -14.63 19.84
CA LYS A 465 -13.04 -15.97 19.25
C LYS A 465 -11.81 -16.52 18.55
N GLY A 466 -10.77 -15.71 18.39
CA GLY A 466 -9.48 -16.09 17.83
C GLY A 466 -9.37 -15.94 16.32
N TYR A 467 -10.29 -15.23 15.68
CA TYR A 467 -10.19 -14.94 14.25
C TYR A 467 -9.06 -13.95 13.97
N LYS A 468 -8.41 -14.14 12.83
CA LYS A 468 -7.45 -13.19 12.28
C LYS A 468 -8.19 -12.11 11.50
N LEU A 469 -7.79 -10.85 11.67
CA LEU A 469 -8.45 -9.72 11.02
C LEU A 469 -7.52 -8.95 10.08
N ILE A 470 -8.10 -8.45 8.99
CA ILE A 470 -7.55 -7.35 8.18
C ILE A 470 -8.46 -6.14 8.42
N ILE A 471 -7.91 -5.02 8.83
CA ILE A 471 -8.69 -3.82 9.15
C ILE A 471 -8.87 -2.95 7.92
N SER A 472 -10.12 -2.63 7.58
CA SER A 472 -10.51 -1.76 6.47
C SER A 472 -11.67 -0.85 6.91
N ASN A 473 -11.68 -0.42 8.18
CA ASN A 473 -12.80 0.29 8.78
C ASN A 473 -13.19 1.55 7.99
N TYR A 474 -14.45 1.61 7.57
CA TYR A 474 -14.93 2.62 6.61
C TYR A 474 -14.71 4.06 7.08
N ASP A 475 -14.71 4.29 8.40
CA ASP A 475 -14.55 5.62 8.96
C ASP A 475 -13.12 6.17 8.84
N ALA A 476 -12.12 5.36 8.47
CA ALA A 476 -10.75 5.82 8.26
C ALA A 476 -10.06 5.28 7.00
N LEU A 477 -10.55 4.21 6.38
CA LEU A 477 -9.82 3.51 5.31
C LEU A 477 -10.55 3.41 3.97
N TYR A 478 -11.76 3.98 3.85
CA TYR A 478 -12.48 4.06 2.58
C TYR A 478 -12.09 5.34 1.81
N LEU A 479 -11.29 5.19 0.77
CA LEU A 479 -10.71 6.29 0.01
C LEU A 479 -11.68 6.88 -1.04
N ASP A 480 -12.81 6.22 -1.26
CA ASP A 480 -13.93 6.65 -2.11
C ASP A 480 -14.85 7.68 -1.42
N CYS A 481 -14.80 7.82 -0.09
CA CYS A 481 -15.67 8.74 0.65
C CYS A 481 -15.42 10.23 0.35
N GLY A 482 -16.48 11.03 0.41
CA GLY A 482 -16.41 12.50 0.42
C GLY A 482 -16.83 13.20 -0.87
N PHE A 483 -17.19 12.46 -1.91
CA PHE A 483 -17.60 13.01 -3.20
C PHE A 483 -19.12 13.18 -3.29
N SER A 484 -19.62 13.71 -4.40
CA SER A 484 -21.06 13.83 -4.65
C SER A 484 -21.72 12.46 -4.69
N SER A 485 -23.02 12.37 -4.38
CA SER A 485 -23.73 11.11 -4.59
C SER A 485 -23.70 10.72 -6.07
N TRP A 486 -23.56 9.42 -6.37
CA TRP A 486 -23.69 8.89 -7.73
C TRP A 486 -25.13 8.43 -8.03
N VAL A 487 -25.97 8.20 -7.01
CA VAL A 487 -27.44 8.05 -7.12
C VAL A 487 -28.14 9.14 -6.32
N GLY A 488 -28.98 9.94 -6.98
CA GLY A 488 -29.74 11.01 -6.32
C GLY A 488 -28.92 12.29 -6.09
N LEU A 489 -29.14 12.98 -4.97
CA LEU A 489 -28.54 14.28 -4.63
C LEU A 489 -27.74 14.19 -3.33
N GLY A 490 -26.81 15.13 -3.12
CA GLY A 490 -25.99 15.21 -1.91
C GLY A 490 -24.60 14.60 -2.12
N ASN A 491 -24.10 13.93 -1.08
CA ASN A 491 -22.79 13.28 -1.06
C ASN A 491 -22.93 11.76 -1.02
N ASN A 492 -21.85 11.04 -1.36
CA ASN A 492 -21.83 9.59 -1.25
C ASN A 492 -21.91 9.11 0.21
N TRP A 493 -22.23 7.83 0.40
CA TRP A 493 -22.78 7.28 1.63
C TRP A 493 -21.88 7.43 2.87
N CYS A 494 -20.56 7.34 2.69
CA CYS A 494 -19.57 7.38 3.79
C CYS A 494 -18.89 8.74 3.95
N SER A 495 -19.40 9.78 3.30
CA SER A 495 -18.89 11.15 3.48
C SER A 495 -18.85 11.59 4.95
N PRO A 496 -17.85 12.40 5.37
CA PRO A 496 -16.98 13.26 4.55
C PRO A 496 -15.71 12.58 3.98
N TYR A 497 -14.94 13.32 3.18
CA TYR A 497 -13.62 12.89 2.70
C TYR A 497 -12.69 12.61 3.88
N ILE A 498 -11.98 11.49 3.83
CA ILE A 498 -11.04 11.07 4.87
C ILE A 498 -9.65 11.62 4.53
N GLY A 499 -9.18 12.58 5.34
CA GLY A 499 -7.83 13.14 5.23
C GLY A 499 -6.73 12.19 5.71
N TRP A 500 -5.50 12.37 5.22
CA TRP A 500 -4.35 11.53 5.54
C TRP A 500 -4.06 11.46 7.06
N GLN A 501 -4.38 12.52 7.80
CA GLN A 501 -4.24 12.59 9.26
C GLN A 501 -5.10 11.53 9.94
N LYS A 502 -6.35 11.36 9.49
CA LYS A 502 -7.27 10.37 10.05
C LYS A 502 -6.82 8.95 9.72
N VAL A 503 -6.33 8.72 8.50
CA VAL A 503 -5.70 7.45 8.10
C VAL A 503 -4.50 7.15 9.00
N TYR A 504 -3.62 8.12 9.21
CA TYR A 504 -2.41 7.98 10.01
C TYR A 504 -2.70 7.64 11.48
N LEU A 505 -3.73 8.26 12.06
CA LEU A 505 -4.15 8.05 13.46
C LEU A 505 -4.96 6.76 13.67
N ASN A 506 -5.39 6.09 12.61
CA ASN A 506 -6.16 4.85 12.68
C ASN A 506 -5.25 3.68 13.07
N SER A 507 -5.15 3.39 14.37
CA SER A 507 -4.23 2.39 14.93
C SER A 507 -4.90 1.01 15.10
N PRO A 508 -4.51 -0.02 14.32
CA PRO A 508 -5.00 -1.39 14.53
C PRO A 508 -4.62 -1.94 15.91
N ALA A 509 -3.44 -1.60 16.44
CA ALA A 509 -3.02 -2.00 17.78
C ALA A 509 -3.99 -1.48 18.86
N SER A 510 -4.51 -0.25 18.69
CA SER A 510 -5.49 0.33 19.61
C SER A 510 -6.86 -0.37 19.55
N MET A 511 -7.23 -0.93 18.39
CA MET A 511 -8.48 -1.70 18.22
C MET A 511 -8.38 -3.12 18.79
N ALA A 512 -7.17 -3.67 18.86
CA ALA A 512 -6.91 -5.06 19.17
C ALA A 512 -6.18 -5.28 20.50
N VAL A 513 -6.40 -4.42 21.50
CA VAL A 513 -5.74 -4.51 22.82
C VAL A 513 -5.89 -5.91 23.42
N GLY A 514 -4.77 -6.58 23.66
CA GLY A 514 -4.70 -7.96 24.18
C GLY A 514 -4.75 -9.06 23.11
N HIS A 515 -4.93 -8.70 21.85
CA HIS A 515 -5.09 -9.57 20.68
C HIS A 515 -4.27 -9.09 19.47
N GLU A 516 -3.23 -8.28 19.68
CA GLU A 516 -2.52 -7.55 18.62
C GLU A 516 -1.97 -8.48 17.53
N LYS A 517 -1.54 -9.69 17.90
CA LYS A 517 -1.01 -10.71 16.96
C LYS A 517 -2.06 -11.31 16.01
N GLN A 518 -3.35 -11.13 16.29
CA GLN A 518 -4.43 -11.60 15.42
C GLN A 518 -4.75 -10.60 14.31
N ILE A 519 -4.33 -9.35 14.44
CA ILE A 519 -4.39 -8.38 13.35
C ILE A 519 -3.26 -8.67 12.38
N LEU A 520 -3.60 -9.10 11.17
CA LEU A 520 -2.63 -9.30 10.10
C LEU A 520 -2.14 -7.98 9.52
N GLY A 521 -2.94 -6.92 9.66
CA GLY A 521 -2.65 -5.56 9.26
C GLY A 521 -3.92 -4.85 8.81
N ALA A 522 -3.81 -3.95 7.84
CA ALA A 522 -4.92 -3.16 7.35
C ALA A 522 -4.82 -2.89 5.84
N GLU A 523 -5.91 -2.41 5.27
CA GLU A 523 -6.05 -2.14 3.85
C GLU A 523 -6.83 -0.85 3.62
N ALA A 524 -6.32 0.01 2.74
CA ALA A 524 -7.09 1.13 2.22
C ALA A 524 -7.95 0.65 1.06
N ALA A 525 -9.26 0.87 1.13
CA ALA A 525 -10.19 0.47 0.10
C ALA A 525 -10.47 1.63 -0.87
N LEU A 526 -10.25 1.40 -2.15
CA LEU A 526 -10.77 2.26 -3.21
C LEU A 526 -11.85 1.49 -3.98
N TRP A 527 -13.08 1.63 -3.52
CA TRP A 527 -14.27 1.31 -4.30
C TRP A 527 -14.40 2.28 -5.48
N SER A 528 -14.93 1.79 -6.60
CA SER A 528 -14.77 2.47 -7.89
C SER A 528 -16.08 2.89 -8.56
N GLU A 529 -17.18 3.01 -7.83
CA GLU A 529 -18.42 3.62 -8.33
C GLU A 529 -18.14 5.04 -8.88
N GLN A 530 -17.17 5.74 -8.29
CA GLN A 530 -16.79 7.12 -8.64
C GLN A 530 -15.28 7.30 -8.87
N ALA A 531 -14.57 6.24 -9.25
CA ALA A 531 -13.15 6.29 -9.58
C ALA A 531 -12.85 5.42 -10.80
N ASP A 532 -11.96 5.90 -11.67
CA ASP A 532 -11.38 5.12 -12.76
C ASP A 532 -9.88 5.46 -12.88
N SER A 533 -9.24 5.03 -13.99
CA SER A 533 -7.82 5.31 -14.26
C SER A 533 -7.41 6.78 -14.10
N SER A 534 -8.33 7.72 -14.32
CA SER A 534 -8.08 9.16 -14.29
C SER A 534 -8.07 9.72 -12.87
N ALA A 535 -8.85 9.12 -11.97
CA ALA A 535 -8.97 9.57 -10.58
C ALA A 535 -8.07 8.78 -9.62
N LEU A 536 -7.60 7.59 -10.01
CA LEU A 536 -6.86 6.63 -9.17
C LEU A 536 -5.79 7.29 -8.31
N ASP A 537 -4.85 7.98 -8.95
CA ASP A 537 -3.66 8.49 -8.28
C ASP A 537 -4.00 9.47 -7.16
N GLY A 538 -4.88 10.44 -7.42
CA GLY A 538 -5.29 11.44 -6.44
C GLY A 538 -6.24 10.89 -5.36
N ARG A 539 -6.95 9.78 -5.63
CA ARG A 539 -7.73 9.08 -4.59
C ARG A 539 -6.80 8.37 -3.62
N VAL A 540 -5.81 7.65 -4.12
CA VAL A 540 -4.98 6.78 -3.29
C VAL A 540 -3.85 7.56 -2.61
N TRP A 541 -3.17 8.42 -3.35
CA TRP A 541 -1.93 9.05 -2.91
C TRP A 541 -2.16 10.52 -2.57
N PRO A 542 -1.59 11.02 -1.45
CA PRO A 542 -0.64 10.36 -0.55
C PRO A 542 -1.29 9.66 0.66
N ARG A 543 -2.61 9.53 0.73
CA ARG A 543 -3.32 8.93 1.89
C ARG A 543 -2.87 7.50 2.19
N ALA A 544 -2.64 6.67 1.17
CA ALA A 544 -2.12 5.32 1.36
C ALA A 544 -0.68 5.28 1.91
N ALA A 545 0.12 6.34 1.72
CA ALA A 545 1.42 6.47 2.39
C ALA A 545 1.25 6.62 3.91
N ALA A 546 0.19 7.31 4.36
CA ALA A 546 -0.16 7.41 5.78
C ALA A 546 -0.42 6.03 6.40
N LEU A 547 -1.21 5.21 5.69
CA LEU A 547 -1.46 3.82 6.07
C LEU A 547 -0.15 3.02 6.07
N ALA A 548 0.71 3.23 5.09
CA ALA A 548 1.96 2.51 4.96
C ALA A 548 2.87 2.69 6.19
N GLU A 549 3.02 3.92 6.70
CA GLU A 549 3.80 4.15 7.92
C GLU A 549 3.09 3.61 9.17
N ARG A 550 1.77 3.76 9.25
CA ARG A 550 0.98 3.15 10.33
C ARG A 550 1.23 1.64 10.40
N LEU A 551 1.21 0.93 9.28
CA LEU A 551 1.40 -0.53 9.28
C LEU A 551 2.86 -0.98 9.28
N TRP A 552 3.77 -0.13 8.81
CA TRP A 552 5.19 -0.44 8.89
C TRP A 552 5.68 -0.30 10.33
N ALA A 553 5.34 0.79 11.01
CA ALA A 553 5.97 1.18 12.27
C ALA A 553 5.04 1.27 13.49
N GLU A 554 3.71 1.26 13.30
CA GLU A 554 2.71 1.46 14.36
C GLU A 554 3.10 2.59 15.35
N PRO A 555 3.42 3.80 14.85
CA PRO A 555 3.97 4.85 15.68
C PRO A 555 2.96 5.36 16.71
N GLY A 556 3.44 5.63 17.93
CA GLY A 556 2.70 6.44 18.89
C GLY A 556 2.74 7.93 18.53
N GLY A 557 1.94 8.75 19.21
CA GLY A 557 1.93 10.19 19.01
C GLY A 557 0.93 10.69 17.95
N GLY A 558 1.01 11.98 17.64
CA GLY A 558 0.12 12.66 16.69
C GLY A 558 0.72 12.77 15.29
N PHE A 559 -0.14 13.04 14.29
CA PHE A 559 0.28 13.17 12.88
C PHE A 559 1.18 14.41 12.66
N GLU A 560 1.11 15.41 13.54
CA GLU A 560 1.88 16.64 13.48
C GLU A 560 3.40 16.37 13.53
N GLN A 561 3.81 15.27 14.14
CA GLN A 561 5.22 14.87 14.25
C GLN A 561 5.81 14.38 12.92
N VAL A 562 4.94 14.03 11.97
CA VAL A 562 5.34 13.39 10.71
C VAL A 562 4.93 14.18 9.48
N GLU A 563 4.21 15.28 9.67
CA GLU A 563 3.69 16.14 8.61
C GLU A 563 4.77 16.52 7.58
N GLN A 564 5.96 16.95 8.03
CA GLN A 564 7.03 17.35 7.10
C GLN A 564 7.56 16.19 6.25
N ARG A 565 7.58 14.96 6.80
CA ARG A 565 7.96 13.76 6.03
C ARG A 565 6.82 13.33 5.10
N MET A 566 5.57 13.52 5.51
CA MET A 566 4.38 13.29 4.68
C MET A 566 4.36 14.23 3.44
N LEU A 567 4.67 15.51 3.65
CA LEU A 567 4.80 16.47 2.54
C LEU A 567 5.93 16.05 1.59
N HIS A 568 7.08 15.62 2.11
CA HIS A 568 8.18 15.14 1.28
C HIS A 568 7.85 13.88 0.48
N ILE A 569 7.26 12.84 1.11
CA ILE A 569 6.91 11.60 0.40
C ILE A 569 5.87 11.85 -0.69
N ARG A 570 4.95 12.82 -0.50
CA ARG A 570 4.02 13.26 -1.54
C ARG A 570 4.78 13.76 -2.78
N ASP A 571 5.75 14.65 -2.60
CA ASP A 571 6.53 15.19 -3.73
C ASP A 571 7.40 14.12 -4.39
N ARG A 572 7.94 13.18 -3.61
CA ARG A 572 8.63 12.00 -4.14
C ARG A 572 7.70 11.14 -5.00
N LEU A 573 6.45 10.92 -4.60
CA LEU A 573 5.46 10.20 -5.41
C LEU A 573 5.17 10.95 -6.72
N VAL A 574 5.05 12.28 -6.69
CA VAL A 574 4.90 13.11 -7.90
C VAL A 574 6.11 12.93 -8.83
N ALA A 575 7.33 12.90 -8.30
CA ALA A 575 8.54 12.66 -9.08
C ALA A 575 8.58 11.25 -9.72
N LEU A 576 7.89 10.26 -9.13
CA LEU A 576 7.69 8.93 -9.73
C LEU A 576 6.62 8.92 -10.83
N GLY A 577 5.97 10.05 -11.11
CA GLY A 577 4.92 10.18 -12.11
C GLY A 577 3.52 9.86 -11.59
N VAL A 578 3.34 9.83 -10.26
CA VAL A 578 2.03 9.65 -9.61
C VAL A 578 1.36 11.02 -9.50
N GLN A 579 0.12 11.13 -9.94
CA GLN A 579 -0.67 12.36 -9.79
C GLN A 579 -1.26 12.46 -8.37
N ALA A 580 -0.38 12.46 -7.36
CA ALA A 580 -0.74 12.48 -5.95
C ALA A 580 -1.42 13.80 -5.55
N ASP A 581 -2.45 13.69 -4.72
CA ASP A 581 -3.22 14.84 -4.27
C ASP A 581 -2.34 15.85 -3.53
N SER A 582 -2.70 17.13 -3.61
CA SER A 582 -1.98 18.18 -2.90
C SER A 582 -2.47 18.25 -1.46
N ILE A 583 -1.56 18.15 -0.49
CA ILE A 583 -1.91 18.24 0.93
C ILE A 583 -1.98 19.70 1.38
N GLU A 584 -0.94 20.47 1.08
CA GLU A 584 -0.73 21.85 1.55
C GLU A 584 -0.10 22.71 0.44
N PRO A 585 -0.12 24.05 0.58
CA PRO A 585 0.73 24.91 -0.23
C PRO A 585 2.20 24.51 -0.08
N GLU A 586 2.94 24.46 -1.19
CA GLU A 586 4.39 24.19 -1.18
C GLU A 586 5.17 25.17 -0.28
N TRP A 587 4.63 26.37 -0.08
CA TRP A 587 5.17 27.33 0.87
C TRP A 587 5.27 26.76 2.29
N CYS A 588 4.31 25.95 2.74
CA CYS A 588 4.36 25.30 4.05
C CYS A 588 5.51 24.30 4.17
N TYR A 589 5.74 23.51 3.12
CA TYR A 589 6.89 22.61 3.03
C TYR A 589 8.23 23.37 3.08
N GLN A 590 8.31 24.52 2.41
CA GLN A 590 9.52 25.35 2.41
C GLN A 590 9.71 26.18 3.70
N ASN A 591 8.68 26.35 4.53
CA ASN A 591 8.68 27.22 5.72
C ASN A 591 8.07 26.48 6.92
N GLU A 592 8.82 25.52 7.46
CA GLU A 592 8.32 24.62 8.50
C GLU A 592 7.86 25.35 9.77
N GLY A 593 6.71 24.93 10.31
CA GLY A 593 6.14 25.47 11.54
C GLY A 593 5.37 26.79 11.39
N TYR A 594 5.28 27.35 10.19
CA TYR A 594 4.43 28.53 9.92
C TYR A 594 2.99 28.19 9.55
N CYS A 595 2.72 26.95 9.10
CA CYS A 595 1.38 26.45 8.79
C CYS A 595 0.90 25.55 9.95
N HIS A 596 0.18 26.12 10.91
CA HIS A 596 -0.38 25.38 12.05
C HIS A 596 -1.73 26.00 12.47
N ARG A 597 -2.55 25.23 13.18
CA ARG A 597 -3.84 25.70 13.73
C ARG A 597 -4.06 25.24 15.15
#